data_AF-A0A7C3MPQ1-F1
#
_entry.id   AF-A0A7C3MPQ1-F1
#
_cell.length_a   1.000
_cell.length_b   1.000
_cell.length_c   1.000
_cell.angle_alpha   90.00
_cell.angle_beta   90.00
_cell.angle_gamma   90.00
#
_symmetry.space_group_name_H-M   'P 1'
#
loop_
_entity.id
_entity.type
_entity.pdbx_description
1 polymer ?
#
loop_
_entity_poly.entity_id
_entity_poly.type
_entity_poly.pdbx_seq_one_letter_code
_entity_poly.pdbx_strand_id
1 'polypeptide(L)'
;MKRHCVRLSPARVTVPTDPPHTSAHNVWNANKPGTTLFAPVIDLTQQMMDLMAVYLGMGFTPFDPQNGRVCGNLERFVRRGLLDSGKRFSILEFDQYCLATGAMELALICHNIVLAMQAMGLGGWMYTGINPASLMGAFADKGIPGLGFRFVQNERWAVPNPVGIDGHFEGLCPPYCADMREAVQRFVDIKFGPGGTFDPQRPGPYKDNAGVKAKVERYTAEFIEMMAEVAQYIHDTFGRFPATVPSFYMRVYTQAQHCDLEFYRRFFGSEYYLETHATHMSRWHGIER
;
A
#
# COMPACT_ATOMS: atom_id res chain seq x y z
N MET A 1 -1.10 20.18 -12.36
CA MET A 1 -0.55 18.91 -11.84
C MET A 1 -0.07 18.96 -10.37
N LYS A 2 -0.17 20.09 -9.63
CA LYS A 2 0.48 20.24 -8.29
C LYS A 2 -0.38 19.92 -7.06
N ARG A 3 -1.69 19.71 -7.16
CA ARG A 3 -2.58 19.66 -5.98
C ARG A 3 -2.48 18.36 -5.15
N HIS A 4 -1.98 17.28 -5.75
CA HIS A 4 -1.92 15.94 -5.13
C HIS A 4 -0.54 15.27 -5.29
N CYS A 5 0.52 16.05 -5.52
CA CYS A 5 1.87 15.52 -5.68
C CYS A 5 2.81 16.23 -4.71
N VAL A 6 3.59 15.45 -3.97
CA VAL A 6 4.69 15.95 -3.12
C VAL A 6 6.00 15.44 -3.70
N ARG A 7 7.00 16.31 -3.78
CA ARG A 7 8.33 15.94 -4.26
C ARG A 7 9.17 15.41 -3.09
N LEU A 8 9.51 14.13 -3.12
CA LEU A 8 10.35 13.49 -2.10
C LEU A 8 11.85 13.75 -2.30
N SER A 9 12.30 13.91 -3.54
CA SER A 9 13.72 14.08 -3.87
C SER A 9 13.91 14.95 -5.11
N PRO A 10 15.03 15.70 -5.22
CA PRO A 10 15.35 16.37 -6.46
C PRO A 10 15.75 15.44 -7.61
N ALA A 11 16.20 14.22 -7.28
CA ALA A 11 16.73 13.24 -8.23
C ALA A 11 15.77 12.08 -8.49
N ARG A 12 15.95 11.41 -9.64
CA ARG A 12 15.29 10.13 -9.92
C ARG A 12 15.83 9.07 -8.95
N VAL A 13 14.94 8.30 -8.33
CA VAL A 13 15.35 7.12 -7.56
C VAL A 13 15.99 6.10 -8.51
N THR A 14 17.19 5.63 -8.19
CA THR A 14 17.91 4.63 -8.96
C THR A 14 18.33 3.49 -8.06
N VAL A 15 18.18 2.25 -8.56
CA VAL A 15 18.69 1.05 -7.90
C VAL A 15 19.77 0.43 -8.78
N PRO A 16 20.78 -0.25 -8.21
CA PRO A 16 21.78 -0.95 -9.00
C PRO A 16 21.15 -2.03 -9.91
N THR A 17 21.85 -2.32 -11.00
CA THR A 17 21.41 -3.30 -12.00
C THR A 17 21.81 -4.73 -11.66
N ASP A 18 22.81 -4.89 -10.80
CA ASP A 18 23.31 -6.16 -10.30
C ASP A 18 22.37 -6.78 -9.25
N PRO A 19 22.38 -8.13 -9.11
CA PRO A 19 21.71 -8.79 -8.01
C PRO A 19 22.25 -8.31 -6.65
N PRO A 20 21.38 -8.13 -5.63
CA PRO A 20 19.98 -8.53 -5.57
C PRO A 20 19.00 -7.40 -5.96
N HIS A 21 19.45 -6.32 -6.58
CA HIS A 21 18.69 -5.08 -6.73
C HIS A 21 17.73 -5.06 -7.93
N THR A 22 18.18 -5.58 -9.08
CA THR A 22 17.38 -5.68 -10.30
C THR A 22 17.49 -7.09 -10.87
N SER A 23 16.36 -7.66 -11.31
CA SER A 23 16.34 -8.97 -11.95
C SER A 23 16.98 -8.93 -13.34
N ALA A 24 17.76 -9.96 -13.69
CA ALA A 24 18.55 -10.03 -14.91
C ALA A 24 17.75 -9.92 -16.23
N HIS A 25 16.44 -10.18 -16.23
CA HIS A 25 15.59 -10.01 -17.42
C HIS A 25 15.11 -8.56 -17.60
N ASN A 26 15.28 -7.69 -16.61
CA ASN A 26 14.78 -6.31 -16.60
C ASN A 26 15.86 -5.24 -16.76
N VAL A 27 17.14 -5.62 -16.72
CA VAL A 27 18.30 -4.70 -16.66
C VAL A 27 18.32 -3.67 -17.78
N TRP A 28 17.81 -4.05 -18.95
CA TRP A 28 17.83 -3.23 -20.16
C TRP A 28 16.77 -2.13 -20.19
N ASN A 29 15.66 -2.27 -19.45
CA ASN A 29 14.56 -1.31 -19.52
C ASN A 29 14.03 -0.79 -18.18
N ALA A 30 14.20 -1.51 -17.07
CA ALA A 30 13.62 -1.10 -15.79
C ALA A 30 14.22 0.24 -15.30
N ASN A 31 13.34 1.22 -15.11
CA ASN A 31 13.63 2.55 -14.56
C ASN A 31 14.78 3.29 -15.28
N LYS A 32 14.87 3.15 -16.61
CA LYS A 32 15.86 3.85 -17.42
C LYS A 32 15.51 5.33 -17.66
N PRO A 33 16.50 6.19 -17.99
CA PRO A 33 16.22 7.54 -18.46
C PRO A 33 15.24 7.55 -19.65
N GLY A 34 14.38 8.56 -19.72
CA GLY A 34 13.35 8.66 -20.75
C GLY A 34 12.03 7.96 -20.42
N THR A 35 11.94 7.27 -19.29
CA THR A 35 10.73 6.56 -18.85
C THR A 35 10.18 7.15 -17.55
N THR A 36 8.90 6.93 -17.28
CA THR A 36 8.27 7.23 -15.99
C THR A 36 7.92 5.93 -15.29
N LEU A 37 8.42 5.74 -14.06
CA LEU A 37 8.07 4.60 -13.22
C LEU A 37 6.98 5.00 -12.23
N PHE A 38 5.87 4.28 -12.26
CA PHE A 38 4.84 4.32 -11.23
C PHE A 38 5.04 3.12 -10.30
N ALA A 39 5.33 3.41 -9.04
CA ALA A 39 5.56 2.41 -8.01
C ALA A 39 4.53 2.59 -6.88
N PRO A 40 3.32 2.02 -7.03
CA PRO A 40 2.32 2.11 -5.97
C PRO A 40 2.80 1.35 -4.73
N VAL A 41 2.42 1.89 -3.57
CA VAL A 41 2.70 1.34 -2.25
C VAL A 41 1.39 1.28 -1.48
N ILE A 42 1.24 0.28 -0.62
CA ILE A 42 0.06 0.12 0.23
C ILE A 42 0.46 0.10 1.70
N ASP A 43 -0.33 0.80 2.51
CA ASP A 43 -0.23 0.77 3.97
C ASP A 43 -1.09 -0.39 4.52
N LEU A 44 -0.41 -1.48 4.85
CA LEU A 44 -1.06 -2.65 5.43
C LEU A 44 -1.43 -2.44 6.90
N THR A 45 -0.90 -1.43 7.59
CA THR A 45 -1.33 -1.13 8.97
C THR A 45 -2.76 -0.60 8.98
N GLN A 46 -3.09 0.32 8.06
CA GLN A 46 -4.44 0.84 7.93
C GLN A 46 -5.42 -0.23 7.43
N GLN A 47 -5.03 -1.00 6.40
CA GLN A 47 -5.85 -2.07 5.85
C GLN A 47 -6.13 -3.18 6.87
N MET A 48 -5.14 -3.53 7.70
CA MET A 48 -5.30 -4.46 8.81
C MET A 48 -6.32 -3.94 9.82
N MET A 49 -6.25 -2.66 10.22
CA MET A 49 -7.23 -2.07 11.13
C MET A 49 -8.64 -2.03 10.53
N ASP A 50 -8.75 -1.74 9.24
CA ASP A 50 -10.01 -1.77 8.49
C ASP A 50 -10.68 -3.14 8.53
N LEU A 51 -9.96 -4.18 8.11
CA LEU A 51 -10.48 -5.53 8.11
C LEU A 51 -10.72 -6.06 9.53
N MET A 52 -9.85 -5.70 10.48
CA MET A 52 -9.98 -6.11 11.88
C MET A 52 -11.26 -5.52 12.49
N ALA A 53 -11.59 -4.26 12.17
CA ALA A 53 -12.86 -3.66 12.59
C ALA A 53 -14.07 -4.43 12.03
N VAL A 54 -14.01 -4.92 10.78
CA VAL A 54 -15.08 -5.74 10.22
C VAL A 54 -15.24 -7.05 10.99
N TYR A 55 -14.15 -7.78 11.22
CA TYR A 55 -14.19 -9.09 11.88
C TYR A 55 -14.64 -8.99 13.34
N LEU A 56 -14.09 -8.03 14.08
CA LEU A 56 -14.50 -7.78 15.46
C LEU A 56 -15.95 -7.31 15.53
N GLY A 57 -16.40 -6.47 14.59
CA GLY A 57 -17.80 -6.02 14.51
C GLY A 57 -18.79 -7.14 14.19
N MET A 58 -18.33 -8.20 13.52
CA MET A 58 -19.08 -9.43 13.28
C MET A 58 -19.02 -10.42 14.47
N GLY A 59 -18.32 -10.06 15.55
CA GLY A 59 -18.18 -10.87 16.76
C GLY A 59 -17.13 -11.97 16.70
N PHE A 60 -16.21 -11.94 15.72
CA PHE A 60 -15.12 -12.91 15.65
C PHE A 60 -14.02 -12.61 16.67
N THR A 61 -13.58 -13.62 17.42
CA THR A 61 -12.51 -13.52 18.40
C THR A 61 -11.14 -13.80 17.75
N PRO A 62 -10.18 -12.85 17.76
CA PRO A 62 -8.85 -13.07 17.20
C PRO A 62 -8.05 -14.06 18.05
N PHE A 63 -7.44 -15.03 17.38
CA PHE A 63 -6.67 -16.10 17.99
C PHE A 63 -5.25 -16.15 17.40
N ASP A 64 -4.28 -16.28 18.28
CA ASP A 64 -2.87 -16.47 17.95
C ASP A 64 -2.55 -17.98 18.01
N PRO A 65 -2.50 -18.66 16.85
CA PRO A 65 -2.20 -20.08 16.82
C PRO A 65 -0.75 -20.40 17.19
N GLN A 66 0.18 -19.45 17.08
CA GLN A 66 1.59 -19.67 17.41
C GLN A 66 1.79 -19.71 18.93
N ASN A 67 1.05 -18.90 19.67
CA ASN A 67 1.10 -18.85 21.14
C ASN A 67 -0.08 -19.57 21.82
N GLY A 68 -1.01 -20.13 21.05
CA GLY A 68 -2.14 -20.92 21.56
C GLY A 68 -3.14 -20.12 22.40
N ARG A 69 -3.30 -18.81 22.16
CA ARG A 69 -4.11 -17.91 23.01
C ARG A 69 -4.91 -16.89 22.23
N VAL A 70 -5.94 -16.32 22.85
CA VAL A 70 -6.66 -15.16 22.33
C VAL A 70 -5.76 -13.92 22.33
N CYS A 71 -5.99 -13.01 21.37
CA CYS A 71 -5.14 -11.83 21.18
C CYS A 71 -5.49 -10.71 22.15
N GLY A 72 -4.90 -10.76 23.36
CA GLY A 72 -5.09 -9.77 24.42
C GLY A 72 -6.14 -10.17 25.45
N ASN A 73 -6.49 -9.25 26.36
CA ASN A 73 -7.49 -9.50 27.39
C ASN A 73 -8.91 -9.19 26.89
N LEU A 74 -9.52 -10.17 26.22
CA LEU A 74 -10.81 -10.01 25.55
C LEU A 74 -12.03 -10.53 26.32
N GLU A 75 -11.83 -11.10 27.51
CA GLU A 75 -12.90 -11.77 28.28
C GLU A 75 -14.08 -10.83 28.58
N ARG A 76 -13.79 -9.55 28.88
CA ARG A 76 -14.83 -8.55 29.15
C ARG A 76 -15.74 -8.30 27.94
N PHE A 77 -15.20 -8.35 26.71
CA PHE A 77 -15.98 -8.13 25.49
C PHE A 77 -16.83 -9.35 25.14
N VAL A 78 -16.32 -10.56 25.43
CA VAL A 78 -17.10 -11.81 25.31
C VAL A 78 -18.28 -11.81 26.28
N ARG A 79 -18.05 -11.46 27.57
CA ARG A 79 -19.13 -11.40 28.58
C ARG A 79 -20.25 -10.41 28.23
N ARG A 80 -19.92 -9.39 27.43
CA ARG A 80 -20.86 -8.37 26.96
C ARG A 80 -21.54 -8.71 25.63
N GLY A 81 -21.22 -9.87 25.05
CA GLY A 81 -21.78 -10.31 23.77
C GLY A 81 -21.23 -9.58 22.54
N LEU A 82 -20.14 -8.81 22.69
CA LEU A 82 -19.47 -8.16 21.56
C LEU A 82 -18.60 -9.14 20.77
N LEU A 83 -18.11 -10.18 21.43
CA LEU A 83 -17.32 -11.26 20.83
C LEU A 83 -17.92 -12.61 21.17
N ASP A 84 -17.77 -13.57 20.26
CA ASP A 84 -18.12 -14.97 20.45
C ASP A 84 -16.84 -15.81 20.55
N SER A 85 -16.62 -16.42 21.71
CA SER A 85 -15.44 -17.25 21.99
C SER A 85 -15.30 -18.49 21.09
N GLY A 86 -16.41 -18.95 20.49
CA GLY A 86 -16.47 -20.06 19.54
C GLY A 86 -16.17 -19.65 18.09
N LYS A 87 -16.33 -18.36 17.75
CA LYS A 87 -16.05 -17.82 16.40
C LYS A 87 -14.63 -17.26 16.35
N ARG A 88 -13.63 -18.13 16.22
CA ARG A 88 -12.23 -17.71 16.17
C ARG A 88 -11.73 -17.52 14.75
N PHE A 89 -10.81 -16.57 14.57
CA PHE A 89 -10.00 -16.46 13.35
C PHE A 89 -8.52 -16.39 13.71
N SER A 90 -7.68 -16.98 12.85
CA SER A 90 -6.22 -16.95 13.01
C SER A 90 -5.66 -15.60 12.58
N ILE A 91 -4.90 -14.93 13.43
CA ILE A 91 -4.21 -13.68 13.05
C ILE A 91 -3.16 -13.89 11.96
N LEU A 92 -2.59 -15.11 11.84
CA LEU A 92 -1.58 -15.41 10.81
C LEU A 92 -2.22 -15.57 9.44
N GLU A 93 -3.38 -16.23 9.37
CA GLU A 93 -4.14 -16.33 8.12
C GLU A 93 -4.73 -14.97 7.73
N PHE A 94 -5.15 -14.20 8.73
CA PHE A 94 -5.66 -12.85 8.55
C PHE A 94 -4.61 -11.88 7.97
N ASP A 95 -3.37 -11.96 8.44
CA ASP A 95 -2.24 -11.23 7.86
C ASP A 95 -2.02 -11.57 6.38
N GLN A 96 -2.06 -12.87 6.03
CA GLN A 96 -1.92 -13.30 4.62
C GLN A 96 -3.09 -12.81 3.76
N TYR A 97 -4.31 -12.82 4.32
CA TYR A 97 -5.48 -12.26 3.66
C TYR A 97 -5.32 -10.75 3.40
N CYS A 98 -4.83 -9.99 4.38
CA CYS A 98 -4.52 -8.56 4.23
C CYS A 98 -3.44 -8.33 3.16
N LEU A 99 -2.34 -9.10 3.18
CA LEU A 99 -1.30 -9.00 2.17
C LEU A 99 -1.80 -9.33 0.75
N ALA A 100 -2.60 -10.38 0.61
CA ALA A 100 -3.15 -10.79 -0.67
C ALA A 100 -4.08 -9.72 -1.25
N THR A 101 -4.99 -9.19 -0.43
CA THR A 101 -5.89 -8.09 -0.82
C THR A 101 -5.10 -6.84 -1.20
N GLY A 102 -4.09 -6.46 -0.40
CA GLY A 102 -3.24 -5.32 -0.72
C GLY A 102 -2.42 -5.50 -2.01
N ALA A 103 -1.92 -6.71 -2.27
CA ALA A 103 -1.24 -7.03 -3.52
C ALA A 103 -2.18 -6.91 -4.74
N MET A 104 -3.45 -7.32 -4.61
CA MET A 104 -4.47 -7.17 -5.65
C MET A 104 -4.74 -5.69 -5.93
N GLU A 105 -4.84 -4.84 -4.90
CA GLU A 105 -5.02 -3.40 -5.08
C GLU A 105 -3.87 -2.76 -5.86
N LEU A 106 -2.63 -3.08 -5.51
CA LEU A 106 -1.45 -2.59 -6.25
C LEU A 106 -1.49 -3.01 -7.73
N ALA A 107 -1.90 -4.25 -8.02
CA ALA A 107 -2.02 -4.75 -9.38
C ALA A 107 -3.14 -4.05 -10.16
N LEU A 108 -4.29 -3.80 -9.53
CA LEU A 108 -5.41 -3.07 -10.14
C LEU A 108 -5.04 -1.61 -10.43
N ILE A 109 -4.31 -0.95 -9.54
CA ILE A 109 -3.76 0.39 -9.78
C ILE A 109 -2.85 0.37 -11.02
N CYS A 110 -1.90 -0.57 -11.06
CA CYS A 110 -0.98 -0.71 -12.19
C CYS A 110 -1.70 -1.00 -13.50
N HIS A 111 -2.70 -1.89 -13.46
CA HIS A 111 -3.54 -2.23 -14.60
C HIS A 111 -4.29 -1.01 -15.15
N ASN A 112 -4.91 -0.22 -14.27
CA ASN A 112 -5.60 1.01 -14.66
C ASN A 112 -4.65 2.03 -15.29
N ILE A 113 -3.41 2.14 -14.79
CA ILE A 113 -2.38 2.97 -15.41
C ILE A 113 -2.05 2.47 -16.81
N VAL A 114 -1.91 1.16 -17.03
CA VAL A 114 -1.67 0.58 -18.36
C VAL A 114 -2.83 0.90 -19.32
N LEU A 115 -4.09 0.78 -18.88
CA LEU A 115 -5.24 1.17 -19.69
C LEU A 115 -5.20 2.65 -20.09
N ALA A 116 -4.88 3.54 -19.14
CA ALA A 116 -4.71 4.96 -19.41
C ALA A 116 -3.57 5.22 -20.40
N MET A 117 -2.44 4.53 -20.25
CA MET A 117 -1.31 4.62 -21.19
C MET A 117 -1.72 4.26 -22.62
N GLN A 118 -2.45 3.15 -22.81
CA GLN A 118 -2.92 2.72 -24.13
C GLN A 118 -3.86 3.76 -24.77
N ALA A 119 -4.78 4.32 -23.99
CA ALA A 119 -5.67 5.39 -24.44
C ALA A 119 -4.91 6.68 -24.82
N MET A 120 -3.83 6.97 -24.09
CA MET A 120 -2.96 8.11 -24.40
C MET A 120 -2.00 7.83 -25.56
N GLY A 121 -1.80 6.59 -26.01
CA GLY A 121 -0.79 6.26 -27.00
C GLY A 121 0.64 6.21 -26.44
N LEU A 122 0.76 5.88 -25.14
CA LEU A 122 2.03 5.61 -24.49
C LEU A 122 2.34 4.11 -24.51
N GLY A 123 3.61 3.78 -24.73
CA GLY A 123 4.14 2.44 -24.58
C GLY A 123 4.59 2.16 -23.15
N GLY A 124 4.88 0.90 -22.87
CA GLY A 124 5.37 0.44 -21.57
C GLY A 124 4.64 -0.81 -21.10
N TRP A 125 4.80 -1.15 -19.83
CA TRP A 125 4.25 -2.39 -19.28
C TRP A 125 4.12 -2.34 -17.75
N MET A 126 3.36 -3.31 -17.23
CA MET A 126 3.30 -3.64 -15.80
C MET A 126 4.25 -4.82 -15.51
N TYR A 127 5.09 -4.73 -14.48
CA TYR A 127 6.11 -5.73 -14.18
C TYR A 127 6.50 -5.81 -12.70
N THR A 128 7.23 -6.88 -12.39
CA THR A 128 8.03 -7.02 -11.17
C THR A 128 9.51 -7.16 -11.56
N GLY A 129 10.42 -7.09 -10.58
CA GLY A 129 11.84 -7.36 -10.79
C GLY A 129 12.78 -6.16 -10.60
N ILE A 130 12.26 -5.06 -10.06
CA ILE A 130 13.04 -4.20 -9.16
C ILE A 130 12.80 -4.72 -7.74
N ASN A 131 13.87 -4.95 -6.96
CA ASN A 131 13.78 -5.41 -5.58
C ASN A 131 13.09 -4.33 -4.71
N PRO A 132 11.92 -4.62 -4.11
CA PRO A 132 11.19 -3.64 -3.32
C PRO A 132 11.98 -3.09 -2.14
N ALA A 133 12.78 -3.91 -1.45
CA ALA A 133 13.60 -3.43 -0.34
C ALA A 133 14.64 -2.40 -0.82
N SER A 134 15.24 -2.61 -1.99
CA SER A 134 16.17 -1.65 -2.60
C SER A 134 15.47 -0.37 -3.03
N LEU A 135 14.30 -0.50 -3.66
CA LEU A 135 13.55 0.67 -4.13
C LEU A 135 12.96 1.48 -2.97
N MET A 136 12.53 0.83 -1.89
CA MET A 136 11.98 1.52 -0.72
C MET A 136 13.09 2.16 0.15
N GLY A 137 14.31 1.61 0.16
CA GLY A 137 15.47 2.24 0.82
C GLY A 137 16.15 1.41 1.92
N ALA A 138 15.92 0.09 1.98
CA ALA A 138 16.54 -0.79 2.99
C ALA A 138 18.08 -0.86 2.92
N PHE A 139 18.67 -0.32 1.85
CA PHE A 139 20.11 -0.31 1.59
C PHE A 139 20.69 1.12 1.60
N ALA A 140 20.00 2.08 2.23
CA ALA A 140 20.44 3.47 2.29
C ALA A 140 21.85 3.62 2.88
N ASP A 141 22.17 2.89 3.95
CA ASP A 141 23.50 2.89 4.59
C ASP A 141 24.62 2.33 3.69
N LYS A 142 24.25 1.65 2.60
CA LYS A 142 25.17 1.15 1.56
C LYS A 142 25.17 2.04 0.31
N GLY A 143 24.65 3.26 0.41
CA GLY A 143 24.61 4.23 -0.68
C GLY A 143 23.46 4.04 -1.68
N ILE A 144 22.45 3.21 -1.35
CA ILE A 144 21.26 2.99 -2.19
C ILE A 144 20.05 3.56 -1.45
N PRO A 145 19.76 4.87 -1.59
CA PRO A 145 18.79 5.58 -0.75
C PRO A 145 17.34 5.13 -0.97
N GLY A 146 17.02 4.60 -2.16
CA GLY A 146 15.65 4.25 -2.53
C GLY A 146 14.69 5.45 -2.41
N LEU A 147 13.45 5.17 -2.01
CA LEU A 147 12.39 6.15 -1.80
C LEU A 147 12.42 6.79 -0.40
N GLY A 148 13.36 6.37 0.47
CA GLY A 148 13.54 6.94 1.81
C GLY A 148 12.57 6.39 2.86
N PHE A 149 12.07 5.17 2.70
CA PHE A 149 11.32 4.51 3.77
C PHE A 149 12.22 4.28 4.99
N ARG A 150 11.68 4.55 6.18
CA ARG A 150 12.21 4.09 7.44
C ARG A 150 11.96 2.59 7.58
N PHE A 151 12.99 1.86 7.99
CA PHE A 151 12.89 0.44 8.31
C PHE A 151 13.16 0.22 9.80
N VAL A 152 12.32 -0.59 10.42
CA VAL A 152 12.55 -1.12 11.77
C VAL A 152 13.14 -2.52 11.65
N GLN A 153 14.07 -2.86 12.52
CA GLN A 153 14.71 -4.17 12.58
C GLN A 153 14.45 -4.82 13.93
N ASN A 154 14.39 -6.15 13.93
CA ASN A 154 14.32 -6.97 15.13
C ASN A 154 14.97 -8.31 14.82
N GLU A 155 15.76 -8.85 15.75
CA GLU A 155 16.48 -10.11 15.57
C GLU A 155 15.54 -11.32 15.35
N ARG A 156 14.27 -11.19 15.77
CA ARG A 156 13.24 -12.23 15.58
C ARG A 156 12.67 -12.26 14.15
N TRP A 157 13.00 -11.30 13.29
CA TRP A 157 12.42 -11.18 11.95
C TRP A 157 13.42 -11.60 10.87
N ALA A 158 12.90 -12.26 9.83
CA ALA A 158 13.72 -12.63 8.68
C ALA A 158 14.18 -11.43 7.83
N VAL A 159 13.39 -10.35 7.81
CA VAL A 159 13.66 -9.15 7.02
C VAL A 159 13.24 -7.89 7.80
N PRO A 160 13.91 -6.73 7.57
CA PRO A 160 13.47 -5.45 8.10
C PRO A 160 12.05 -5.07 7.66
N ASN A 161 11.34 -4.35 8.52
CA ASN A 161 9.96 -3.92 8.29
C ASN A 161 9.93 -2.44 7.85
N PRO A 162 9.47 -2.11 6.62
CA PRO A 162 9.25 -0.71 6.23
C PRO A 162 8.03 -0.15 6.95
N VAL A 163 8.20 0.92 7.72
CA VAL A 163 7.14 1.51 8.57
C VAL A 163 6.62 2.86 8.08
N GLY A 164 7.30 3.50 7.13
CA GLY A 164 6.83 4.75 6.57
C GLY A 164 7.89 5.67 5.97
N ILE A 165 7.48 6.85 5.52
CA ILE A 165 8.28 8.00 5.12
C ILE A 165 7.80 9.19 5.97
N ASP A 166 8.73 9.81 6.70
CA ASP A 166 8.45 10.91 7.63
C ASP A 166 7.67 12.05 6.95
N GLY A 167 6.54 12.45 7.57
CA GLY A 167 5.68 13.53 7.06
C GLY A 167 4.86 13.19 5.81
N HIS A 168 4.91 11.95 5.32
CA HIS A 168 4.23 11.56 4.07
C HIS A 168 3.42 10.28 4.20
N PHE A 169 4.08 9.16 4.48
CA PHE A 169 3.46 7.85 4.63
C PHE A 169 3.81 7.35 6.02
N GLU A 170 3.00 7.64 7.03
CA GLU A 170 3.30 7.26 8.40
C GLU A 170 2.38 6.11 8.81
N GLY A 171 2.95 4.92 8.98
CA GLY A 171 2.16 3.74 9.35
C GLY A 171 1.50 3.91 10.72
N LEU A 172 0.37 3.25 10.91
CA LEU A 172 -0.37 3.17 12.18
C LEU A 172 0.31 2.14 13.10
N CYS A 173 1.57 2.39 13.41
CA CYS A 173 2.41 1.62 14.32
C CYS A 173 3.62 2.45 14.78
N PRO A 174 4.38 1.99 15.79
CA PRO A 174 5.66 2.60 16.13
C PRO A 174 6.64 2.60 14.94
N PRO A 175 7.45 3.67 14.79
CA PRO A 175 7.64 4.80 15.71
C PRO A 175 6.69 5.99 15.46
N TYR A 176 5.76 5.90 14.51
CA TYR A 176 4.87 7.02 14.17
C TYR A 176 3.71 7.18 15.17
N CYS A 177 3.35 6.09 15.85
CA CYS A 177 2.48 6.07 17.02
C CYS A 177 3.30 5.59 18.24
N ALA A 178 3.09 6.18 19.41
CA ALA A 178 3.76 5.79 20.65
C ALA A 178 3.43 4.35 21.04
N ASP A 179 2.17 3.94 20.83
CA ASP A 179 1.67 2.60 21.03
C ASP A 179 0.51 2.29 20.06
N MET A 180 -0.07 1.08 20.16
CA MET A 180 -1.16 0.69 19.28
C MET A 180 -2.53 1.24 19.71
N ARG A 181 -2.65 1.79 20.94
CA ARG A 181 -3.86 2.50 21.36
C ARG A 181 -3.93 3.85 20.65
N GLU A 182 -2.82 4.57 20.58
CA GLU A 182 -2.71 5.78 19.76
C GLU A 182 -2.94 5.46 18.29
N ALA A 183 -2.36 4.37 17.77
CA ALA A 183 -2.53 3.97 16.38
C ALA A 183 -4.02 3.73 16.03
N VAL A 184 -4.76 3.03 16.90
CA VAL A 184 -6.20 2.82 16.72
C VAL A 184 -6.98 4.13 16.84
N GLN A 185 -6.58 5.06 17.72
CA GLN A 185 -7.22 6.38 17.79
C GLN A 185 -6.99 7.18 16.49
N ARG A 186 -5.77 7.21 15.95
CA ARG A 186 -5.48 7.85 14.66
C ARG A 186 -6.28 7.23 13.53
N PHE A 187 -6.46 5.90 13.53
CA PHE A 187 -7.33 5.21 12.58
C PHE A 187 -8.80 5.65 12.69
N VAL A 188 -9.32 5.77 13.91
CA VAL A 188 -10.66 6.30 14.17
C VAL A 188 -10.77 7.74 13.63
N ASP A 189 -9.76 8.58 13.83
CA ASP A 189 -9.75 9.96 13.35
C ASP A 189 -9.70 10.03 11.81
N ILE A 190 -8.90 9.17 11.16
CA ILE A 190 -8.87 9.04 9.69
C ILE A 190 -10.25 8.69 9.14
N LYS A 191 -10.99 7.81 9.83
CA LYS A 191 -12.35 7.43 9.42
C LYS A 191 -13.38 8.50 9.72
N PHE A 192 -13.39 9.00 10.94
CA PHE A 192 -14.55 9.64 11.55
C PHE A 192 -14.28 11.04 12.10
N GLY A 193 -13.02 11.43 12.24
CA GLY A 193 -12.63 12.77 12.68
C GLY A 193 -12.89 13.85 11.62
N PRO A 194 -12.66 15.13 11.94
CA PRO A 194 -12.78 16.23 11.00
C PRO A 194 -11.92 16.01 9.75
N GLY A 195 -12.53 16.11 8.57
CA GLY A 195 -11.88 15.82 7.29
C GLY A 195 -11.64 14.32 7.01
N GLY A 196 -12.08 13.43 7.89
CA GLY A 196 -12.00 11.97 7.73
C GLY A 196 -12.86 11.43 6.58
N THR A 197 -12.69 10.14 6.27
CA THR A 197 -13.38 9.46 5.16
C THR A 197 -14.91 9.63 5.21
N PHE A 198 -15.48 9.47 6.41
CA PHE A 198 -16.91 9.54 6.68
C PHE A 198 -17.35 10.87 7.30
N ASP A 199 -16.55 11.94 7.21
CA ASP A 199 -17.00 13.29 7.54
C ASP A 199 -18.03 13.76 6.49
N PRO A 200 -19.28 14.11 6.87
CA PRO A 200 -20.28 14.64 5.95
C PRO A 200 -19.86 15.92 5.23
N GLN A 201 -18.93 16.71 5.79
CA GLN A 201 -18.41 17.93 5.16
C GLN A 201 -17.39 17.65 4.07
N ARG A 202 -16.78 16.46 4.05
CA ARG A 202 -15.81 16.07 3.02
C ARG A 202 -16.54 15.70 1.72
N PRO A 203 -16.18 16.28 0.57
CA PRO A 203 -16.72 15.87 -0.72
C PRO A 203 -16.52 14.38 -1.01
N GLY A 204 -17.31 13.82 -1.91
CA GLY A 204 -17.22 12.43 -2.32
C GLY A 204 -17.92 12.16 -3.65
N PRO A 205 -18.03 10.89 -4.06
CA PRO A 205 -18.55 10.52 -5.37
C PRO A 205 -20.09 10.53 -5.45
N TYR A 206 -20.80 10.48 -4.32
CA TYR A 206 -22.26 10.41 -4.31
C TYR A 206 -22.91 11.78 -4.54
N LYS A 207 -24.08 11.81 -5.18
CA LYS A 207 -24.87 13.06 -5.31
C LYS A 207 -25.23 13.64 -3.94
N ASP A 208 -25.65 12.77 -3.01
CA ASP A 208 -25.88 13.11 -1.59
C ASP A 208 -24.76 12.49 -0.71
N ASN A 209 -23.57 13.07 -0.78
CA ASN A 209 -22.44 12.60 0.03
C ASN A 209 -22.69 12.73 1.53
N ALA A 210 -23.24 13.88 1.94
CA ALA A 210 -23.45 14.18 3.36
C ALA A 210 -24.43 13.17 3.97
N GLY A 211 -25.56 12.90 3.30
CA GLY A 211 -26.56 11.94 3.76
C GLY A 211 -26.05 10.50 3.80
N VAL A 212 -25.25 10.06 2.81
CA VAL A 212 -24.65 8.72 2.82
C VAL A 212 -23.65 8.58 3.99
N LYS A 213 -22.75 9.54 4.17
CA LYS A 213 -21.74 9.49 5.22
C LYS A 213 -22.33 9.64 6.63
N ALA A 214 -23.39 10.42 6.78
CA ALA A 214 -24.09 10.59 8.07
C ALA A 214 -24.75 9.30 8.58
N LYS A 215 -25.06 8.35 7.68
CA LYS A 215 -25.65 7.05 8.03
C LYS A 215 -24.63 6.00 8.46
N VAL A 216 -23.34 6.28 8.34
CA VAL A 216 -22.29 5.36 8.75
C VAL A 216 -22.21 5.36 10.28
N GLU A 217 -22.45 4.19 10.87
CA GLU A 217 -22.34 3.98 12.31
C GLU A 217 -20.91 4.25 12.79
N ARG A 218 -20.80 4.98 13.90
CA ARG A 218 -19.52 5.34 14.52
C ARG A 218 -19.12 4.25 15.51
N TYR A 219 -17.82 4.03 15.66
CA TYR A 219 -17.31 3.10 16.66
C TYR A 219 -17.61 3.61 18.07
N THR A 220 -18.10 2.72 18.92
CA THR A 220 -18.26 2.99 20.35
C THR A 220 -16.89 3.00 21.03
N ALA A 221 -16.78 3.69 22.17
CA ALA A 221 -15.53 3.70 22.96
C ALA A 221 -15.04 2.28 23.29
N GLU A 222 -15.97 1.37 23.61
CA GLU A 222 -15.65 -0.03 23.92
C GLU A 222 -15.13 -0.80 22.71
N PHE A 223 -15.67 -0.52 21.53
CA PHE A 223 -15.18 -1.13 20.30
C PHE A 223 -13.76 -0.65 19.98
N ILE A 224 -13.49 0.65 20.17
CA ILE A 224 -12.15 1.24 20.02
C ILE A 224 -11.17 0.60 21.02
N GLU A 225 -11.57 0.44 22.28
CA GLU A 225 -10.75 -0.25 23.29
C GLU A 225 -10.45 -1.71 22.91
N MET A 226 -11.44 -2.43 22.38
CA MET A 226 -11.28 -3.81 21.93
C MET A 226 -10.30 -3.91 20.77
N MET A 227 -10.43 -3.03 19.76
CA MET A 227 -9.48 -2.95 18.66
C MET A 227 -8.06 -2.65 19.16
N ALA A 228 -7.92 -1.69 20.07
CA ALA A 228 -6.65 -1.30 20.65
C ALA A 228 -5.99 -2.44 21.44
N GLU A 229 -6.77 -3.23 22.19
CA GLU A 229 -6.26 -4.39 22.91
C GLU A 229 -5.68 -5.46 21.98
N VAL A 230 -6.39 -5.76 20.89
CA VAL A 230 -5.92 -6.74 19.87
C VAL A 230 -4.68 -6.21 19.15
N ALA A 231 -4.70 -4.95 18.72
CA ALA A 231 -3.56 -4.34 18.03
C ALA A 231 -2.32 -4.28 18.93
N GLN A 232 -2.48 -3.90 20.20
CA GLN A 232 -1.40 -3.87 21.18
C GLN A 232 -0.83 -5.26 21.43
N TYR A 233 -1.69 -6.28 21.59
CA TYR A 233 -1.24 -7.67 21.72
C TYR A 233 -0.35 -8.10 20.55
N ILE A 234 -0.77 -7.79 19.31
CA ILE A 234 0.00 -8.13 18.11
C ILE A 234 1.36 -7.44 18.15
N HIS A 235 1.40 -6.14 18.43
CA HIS A 235 2.65 -5.41 18.50
C HIS A 235 3.57 -5.92 19.61
N ASP A 236 3.06 -6.17 20.82
CA ASP A 236 3.87 -6.64 21.95
C ASP A 236 4.43 -8.05 21.71
N THR A 237 3.63 -8.92 21.10
CA THR A 237 4.00 -10.31 20.83
C THR A 237 5.03 -10.39 19.70
N PHE A 238 4.77 -9.72 18.57
CA PHE A 238 5.54 -9.86 17.33
C PHE A 238 6.57 -8.74 17.12
N GLY A 239 6.49 -7.65 17.87
CA GLY A 239 7.34 -6.45 17.78
C GLY A 239 7.01 -5.53 16.59
N ARG A 240 5.97 -5.85 15.82
CA ARG A 240 5.54 -5.10 14.63
C ARG A 240 4.05 -5.27 14.42
N PHE A 241 3.49 -4.42 13.56
CA PHE A 241 2.10 -4.48 13.15
C PHE A 241 2.01 -4.24 11.63
N PRO A 242 1.42 -5.16 10.83
CA PRO A 242 0.86 -6.46 11.20
C PRO A 242 1.90 -7.47 11.72
N ALA A 243 1.47 -8.67 12.17
CA ALA A 243 2.32 -9.60 12.90
C ALA A 243 3.44 -10.22 12.04
N THR A 244 3.10 -10.61 10.81
CA THR A 244 3.91 -11.47 9.94
C THR A 244 4.21 -10.89 8.57
N VAL A 245 3.41 -9.92 8.13
CA VAL A 245 3.55 -9.22 6.84
C VAL A 245 4.08 -7.79 7.07
N PRO A 246 4.65 -7.11 6.06
CA PRO A 246 5.23 -5.78 6.29
C PRO A 246 4.16 -4.72 6.56
N SER A 247 4.53 -3.62 7.23
CA SER A 247 3.63 -2.49 7.46
C SER A 247 3.34 -1.73 6.16
N PHE A 248 4.34 -1.55 5.30
CA PHE A 248 4.15 -1.06 3.92
C PHE A 248 4.56 -2.11 2.90
N TYR A 249 3.75 -2.30 1.86
CA TYR A 249 4.02 -3.28 0.82
C TYR A 249 4.10 -2.64 -0.58
N MET A 250 5.07 -3.11 -1.35
CA MET A 250 5.33 -2.70 -2.73
C MET A 250 5.81 -3.94 -3.50
N ARG A 251 5.28 -4.16 -4.71
CA ARG A 251 5.66 -5.35 -5.50
C ARG A 251 5.62 -5.18 -7.00
N VAL A 252 4.51 -4.65 -7.51
CA VAL A 252 4.27 -4.47 -8.94
C VAL A 252 4.39 -2.99 -9.31
N TYR A 253 4.95 -2.74 -10.48
CA TYR A 253 5.23 -1.41 -11.01
C TYR A 253 4.65 -1.27 -12.42
N THR A 254 4.36 -0.05 -12.83
CA THR A 254 4.06 0.27 -14.23
C THR A 254 5.08 1.26 -14.74
N GLN A 255 5.68 0.99 -15.90
CA GLN A 255 6.57 1.92 -16.59
C GLN A 255 5.90 2.45 -17.84
N ALA A 256 5.95 3.76 -18.05
CA ALA A 256 5.44 4.44 -19.23
C ALA A 256 6.56 5.15 -20.00
N GLN A 257 6.48 5.13 -21.33
CA GLN A 257 7.42 5.78 -22.23
C GLN A 257 6.76 6.10 -23.58
N HIS A 258 7.36 6.99 -24.37
CA HIS A 258 6.98 7.14 -25.77
C HIS A 258 7.44 5.92 -26.58
N CYS A 259 6.60 5.45 -27.50
CA CYS A 259 6.98 4.38 -28.42
C CYS A 259 7.98 4.90 -29.47
N ASP A 260 9.03 4.12 -29.73
CA ASP A 260 9.93 4.35 -30.86
C ASP A 260 9.32 3.75 -32.14
N LEU A 261 8.44 4.52 -32.79
CA LEU A 261 7.75 4.05 -33.98
C LEU A 261 8.69 3.81 -35.17
N GLU A 262 9.86 4.44 -35.22
CA GLU A 262 10.84 4.21 -36.30
C GLU A 262 11.45 2.81 -36.16
N PHE A 263 11.77 2.39 -34.93
CA PHE A 263 12.18 1.02 -34.66
C PHE A 263 11.14 0.00 -35.14
N TYR A 264 9.86 0.18 -34.78
CA TYR A 264 8.81 -0.73 -35.21
C TYR A 264 8.60 -0.72 -36.72
N ARG A 265 8.63 0.43 -37.40
CA ARG A 265 8.49 0.48 -38.87
C ARG A 265 9.67 -0.16 -39.61
N ARG A 266 10.87 -0.08 -39.03
CA ARG A 266 12.09 -0.61 -39.65
C ARG A 266 12.23 -2.12 -39.47
N PHE A 267 11.92 -2.63 -38.28
CA PHE A 267 12.21 -4.03 -37.92
C PHE A 267 10.94 -4.90 -37.81
N PHE A 268 9.77 -4.27 -37.74
CA PHE A 268 8.45 -4.91 -37.67
C PHE A 268 7.52 -4.25 -38.70
N GLY A 269 6.20 -4.40 -38.52
CA GLY A 269 5.17 -3.74 -39.34
C GLY A 269 4.25 -2.83 -38.53
N SER A 270 3.37 -2.10 -39.22
CA SER A 270 2.40 -1.18 -38.59
C SER A 270 1.38 -1.88 -37.69
N GLU A 271 1.20 -3.19 -37.83
CA GLU A 271 0.36 -4.03 -36.99
C GLU A 271 0.91 -4.23 -35.56
N TYR A 272 2.17 -3.86 -35.31
CA TYR A 272 2.82 -3.98 -34.00
C TYR A 272 2.63 -2.75 -33.11
N TYR A 273 1.93 -1.72 -33.58
CA TYR A 273 1.56 -0.57 -32.77
C TYR A 273 0.14 -0.09 -33.08
N LEU A 274 -0.54 0.43 -32.07
CA LEU A 274 -1.87 1.02 -32.22
C LEU A 274 -1.82 2.40 -32.88
N GLU A 275 -2.93 2.80 -33.50
CA GLU A 275 -3.14 4.16 -34.01
C GLU A 275 -2.93 5.23 -32.92
N THR A 276 -3.28 4.92 -31.67
CA THR A 276 -3.03 5.82 -30.54
C THR A 276 -1.53 6.10 -30.35
N HIS A 277 -0.67 5.09 -30.53
CA HIS A 277 0.78 5.31 -30.51
C HIS A 277 1.23 6.18 -31.69
N ALA A 278 0.70 5.91 -32.90
CA ALA A 278 1.05 6.64 -34.11
C ALA A 278 0.72 8.14 -34.02
N THR A 279 -0.41 8.47 -33.38
CA THR A 279 -0.92 9.84 -33.26
C THR A 279 -0.57 10.52 -31.95
N HIS A 280 0.14 9.84 -31.03
CA HIS A 280 0.46 10.36 -29.70
C HIS A 280 1.16 11.73 -29.76
N MET A 281 2.21 11.83 -30.59
CA MET A 281 3.04 13.04 -30.68
C MET A 281 2.26 14.24 -31.19
N SER A 282 1.41 14.06 -32.21
CA SER A 282 0.59 15.17 -32.71
C SER A 282 -0.52 15.53 -31.73
N ARG A 283 -1.22 14.54 -31.18
CA ARG A 283 -2.38 14.75 -30.28
C ARG A 283 -1.99 15.39 -28.95
N TRP A 284 -0.89 14.97 -28.34
CA TRP A 284 -0.54 15.39 -26.97
C TRP A 284 0.56 16.44 -26.91
N HIS A 285 1.42 16.53 -27.94
CA HIS A 285 2.57 17.43 -27.94
C HIS A 285 2.56 18.44 -29.09
N GLY A 286 1.61 18.37 -30.02
CA GLY A 286 1.55 19.25 -31.19
C GLY A 286 2.74 19.06 -32.14
N ILE A 287 3.39 17.89 -32.11
CA ILE A 287 4.53 17.56 -32.95
C ILE A 287 4.04 16.64 -34.07
N GLU A 288 4.06 17.13 -35.31
CA GLU A 288 3.91 16.30 -36.50
C GLU A 288 5.24 15.59 -36.77
N ARG A 289 5.20 14.26 -36.91
CA ARG A 289 6.35 13.41 -37.24
C ARG A 289 6.18 12.80 -38.61
#